data_AF-A0A843XRM9-F1
#
_entry.id   AF-A0A843XRM9-F1
#
_cell.length_a   1.000
_cell.length_b   1.000
_cell.length_c   1.000
_cell.angle_alpha   90.00
_cell.angle_beta   90.00
_cell.angle_gamma   90.00
#
_symmetry.space_group_name_H-M   'P 1'
#
loop_
_entity.id
_entity.type
_entity.pdbx_description
1 polymer ?
#
loop_
_entity_poly.entity_id
_entity_poly.type
_entity_poly.pdbx_seq_one_letter_code
_entity_poly.pdbx_strand_id
1 'polypeptide(L)'
;MEDFQERYAGRLRLDRRVMPESQAVRLLEGRLAEQEVELARLRIEVRTLRAEQQRVRASQDAGASSFAQPAGGDLAVRLQEALDRANERIQEVEAERQAGGVATLQAQVEALRLDLSRMEGRMTAFRDNARDAEAEKIRAIEARVQAVADLEFLKNRVL
;
A
#
# COMPACT_ATOMS: atom_id res chain seq x y z
N MET A 1 0.55 18.33 -34.97
CA MET A 1 -0.80 18.28 -34.34
C MET A 1 -1.08 16.90 -33.75
N GLU A 2 -0.57 15.81 -34.33
CA GLU A 2 -0.74 14.44 -33.82
C GLU A 2 -0.05 14.17 -32.46
N ASP A 3 1.15 14.71 -32.22
CA ASP A 3 1.90 14.53 -30.95
C ASP A 3 1.18 15.05 -29.69
N PHE A 4 0.31 16.05 -29.83
CA PHE A 4 -0.37 16.65 -28.69
C PHE A 4 -1.55 15.79 -28.24
N GLN A 5 -2.23 15.12 -29.18
CA GLN A 5 -3.34 14.22 -28.90
C GLN A 5 -2.88 12.92 -28.26
N GLU A 6 -1.73 12.36 -28.67
CA GLU A 6 -1.16 11.16 -28.04
C GLU A 6 -0.69 11.41 -26.60
N ARG A 7 -0.04 12.56 -26.33
CA ARG A 7 0.39 12.93 -24.97
C ARG A 7 -0.79 13.14 -24.02
N TYR A 8 -1.91 13.71 -24.51
CA TYR A 8 -3.12 13.88 -23.70
C TYR A 8 -3.89 12.57 -23.50
N ALA A 9 -3.98 11.72 -24.52
CA ALA A 9 -4.61 10.41 -24.42
C ALA A 9 -3.84 9.47 -23.47
N GLY A 10 -2.49 9.54 -23.47
CA GLY A 10 -1.65 8.83 -22.51
C GLY A 10 -1.86 9.31 -21.07
N ARG A 11 -1.98 10.62 -20.87
CA ARG A 11 -2.22 11.24 -19.55
C ARG A 11 -3.59 10.87 -18.97
N LEU A 12 -4.65 10.90 -19.80
CA LEU A 12 -6.00 10.49 -19.39
C LEU A 12 -6.13 8.98 -19.09
N ARG A 13 -5.37 8.13 -19.80
CA ARG A 13 -5.30 6.69 -19.50
C ARG A 13 -4.57 6.39 -18.19
N LEU A 14 -3.56 7.18 -17.87
CA LEU A 14 -2.80 7.10 -16.61
C LEU A 14 -3.66 7.52 -15.41
N ASP A 15 -4.35 8.66 -15.50
CA ASP A 15 -5.25 9.14 -14.43
C ASP A 15 -6.41 8.17 -14.17
N ARG A 16 -6.92 7.49 -15.20
CA ARG A 16 -7.95 6.45 -15.06
C ARG A 16 -7.48 5.17 -14.39
N ARG A 17 -6.18 4.84 -14.37
CA ARG A 17 -5.65 3.64 -13.71
C ARG A 17 -5.21 3.87 -12.26
N VAL A 18 -4.73 5.07 -11.92
CA VAL A 18 -4.32 5.43 -10.54
C VAL A 18 -5.51 5.57 -9.58
N MET A 19 -6.65 6.03 -10.10
CA MET A 19 -7.89 6.16 -9.32
C MET A 19 -8.41 4.83 -8.74
N PRO A 20 -8.50 3.72 -9.48
CA PRO A 20 -8.97 2.45 -8.92
C PRO A 20 -8.00 1.83 -7.90
N GLU A 21 -6.68 1.96 -8.09
CA GLU A 21 -5.66 1.40 -7.18
C GLU A 21 -5.68 2.11 -5.81
N SER A 22 -5.83 3.43 -5.80
CA SER A 22 -5.96 4.22 -4.56
C SER A 22 -7.30 4.05 -3.83
N GLN A 23 -8.35 3.58 -4.52
CA GLN A 23 -9.60 3.16 -3.88
C GLN A 23 -9.48 1.75 -3.29
N ALA A 24 -8.77 0.84 -3.96
CA ALA A 24 -8.51 -0.51 -3.47
C ALA A 24 -7.69 -0.48 -2.17
N VAL A 25 -6.64 0.33 -2.10
CA VAL A 25 -5.84 0.51 -0.88
C VAL A 25 -6.70 1.04 0.27
N ARG A 26 -7.54 2.06 0.03
CA ARG A 26 -8.43 2.61 1.07
C ARG A 26 -9.48 1.61 1.55
N LEU A 27 -10.01 0.76 0.67
CA LEU A 27 -10.93 -0.32 1.06
C LEU A 27 -10.22 -1.36 1.94
N LEU A 28 -8.98 -1.72 1.61
CA LEU A 28 -8.19 -2.66 2.42
C LEU A 28 -7.82 -2.06 3.78
N GLU A 29 -7.47 -0.77 3.84
CA GLU A 29 -7.23 -0.05 5.09
C GLU A 29 -8.48 -0.01 5.99
N GLY A 30 -9.66 0.24 5.40
CA GLY A 30 -10.93 0.18 6.13
C GLY A 30 -11.20 -1.20 6.74
N ARG A 31 -11.02 -2.26 5.95
CA ARG A 31 -11.17 -3.65 6.43
C ARG A 31 -10.16 -4.01 7.53
N LEU A 32 -8.92 -3.55 7.42
CA LEU A 32 -7.91 -3.77 8.44
C LEU A 32 -8.30 -3.10 9.77
N ALA A 33 -8.84 -1.88 9.71
CA ALA A 33 -9.33 -1.16 10.88
C ALA A 33 -10.52 -1.87 11.54
N GLU A 34 -11.46 -2.39 10.75
CA GLU A 34 -12.59 -3.19 11.27
C GLU A 34 -12.10 -4.45 12.01
N GLN A 35 -11.13 -5.17 11.44
CA GLN A 35 -10.50 -6.35 12.07
C GLN A 35 -9.77 -6.00 13.37
N GLU A 36 -9.13 -4.83 13.45
CA GLU A 36 -8.47 -4.37 14.68
C GLU A 36 -9.48 -4.11 15.81
N VAL A 37 -10.66 -3.57 15.48
CA VAL A 37 -11.76 -3.38 16.43
C VAL A 37 -12.32 -4.74 16.88
N GLU A 38 -12.53 -5.68 15.97
CA GLU A 38 -13.00 -7.04 16.29
C GLU A 38 -12.00 -7.77 17.22
N LEU A 39 -10.70 -7.70 16.93
CA LEU A 39 -9.66 -8.28 17.79
C LEU A 39 -9.63 -7.65 19.18
N ALA A 40 -9.78 -6.33 19.29
CA ALA A 40 -9.85 -5.67 20.58
C ALA A 40 -11.04 -6.17 21.40
N ARG A 41 -12.21 -6.33 20.76
CA ARG A 41 -13.43 -6.85 21.39
C ARG A 41 -13.26 -8.30 21.86
N LEU A 42 -12.75 -9.19 21.02
CA LEU A 42 -12.53 -10.60 21.36
C LEU A 42 -11.52 -10.76 22.51
N ARG A 43 -10.46 -9.96 22.52
CA ARG A 43 -9.46 -9.97 23.61
C ARG A 43 -10.07 -9.55 24.95
N ILE A 44 -11.00 -8.60 24.95
CA ILE A 44 -11.76 -8.22 26.14
C ILE A 44 -12.65 -9.38 26.59
N GLU A 45 -13.37 -10.02 25.67
CA GLU A 45 -14.22 -11.18 25.96
C GLU A 45 -13.45 -12.34 26.60
N VAL A 46 -12.30 -12.71 26.03
CA VAL A 46 -11.42 -13.75 26.59
C VAL A 46 -10.95 -13.38 28.00
N ARG A 47 -10.59 -12.12 28.26
CA ARG A 47 -10.21 -11.68 29.62
C ARG A 47 -11.35 -11.85 30.60
N THR A 48 -12.56 -11.49 30.22
CA THR A 48 -13.76 -11.64 31.04
C THR A 48 -14.06 -13.12 31.32
N LEU A 49 -14.05 -13.96 30.28
CA LEU A 49 -14.28 -15.40 30.42
C LEU A 49 -13.21 -16.07 31.29
N ARG A 50 -11.94 -15.67 31.19
CA ARG A 50 -10.86 -16.17 32.07
C ARG A 50 -11.10 -15.78 33.53
N ALA A 51 -11.51 -14.54 33.78
CA ALA A 51 -11.83 -14.09 35.13
C ALA A 51 -13.02 -14.89 35.72
N GLU A 52 -14.03 -15.19 34.90
CA GLU A 52 -15.18 -15.98 35.30
C GLU A 52 -14.81 -17.45 35.56
N GLN A 53 -13.97 -18.04 34.71
CA GLN A 53 -13.42 -19.38 34.92
C GLN A 53 -12.61 -19.47 36.23
N GLN A 54 -11.80 -18.47 36.55
CA GLN A 54 -11.06 -18.41 37.82
C GLN A 54 -12.00 -18.35 39.02
N ARG A 55 -13.09 -17.56 38.94
CA ARG A 55 -14.10 -17.47 40.01
C ARG A 55 -14.82 -18.80 40.21
N VAL A 56 -15.20 -19.49 39.12
CA VAL A 56 -15.86 -20.80 39.19
C VAL A 56 -14.93 -21.87 39.78
N ARG A 57 -13.63 -21.85 39.43
CA ARG A 57 -12.65 -22.75 40.05
C ARG A 57 -12.48 -22.45 41.55
N ALA A 58 -12.33 -21.18 41.92
CA ALA A 58 -12.20 -20.80 43.32
C ALA A 58 -13.44 -21.15 44.15
N SER A 59 -14.65 -21.05 43.58
CA SER A 59 -15.88 -21.46 44.27
C SER A 59 -16.03 -22.98 44.38
N GLN A 60 -15.55 -23.74 43.40
CA GLN A 60 -15.46 -25.20 43.48
C GLN A 60 -14.47 -25.65 44.55
N ASP A 61 -13.29 -25.02 44.61
CA ASP A 61 -12.26 -25.33 45.62
C ASP A 61 -12.75 -24.98 47.04
N ALA A 62 -13.45 -23.86 47.21
CA ALA A 62 -14.05 -23.47 48.49
C ALA A 62 -15.28 -24.31 48.87
N GLY A 63 -16.03 -24.79 47.87
CA GLY A 63 -17.26 -25.57 48.02
C GLY A 63 -17.07 -27.08 48.13
N ALA A 64 -15.86 -27.60 47.88
CA ALA A 64 -15.50 -29.02 47.99
C ALA A 64 -15.73 -29.63 49.40
N SER A 65 -16.06 -28.80 50.40
CA SER A 65 -16.48 -29.19 51.75
C SER A 65 -17.96 -29.62 51.87
N SER A 66 -18.79 -29.45 50.84
CA SER A 66 -20.24 -29.70 50.90
C SER A 66 -20.76 -30.44 49.65
N PHE A 67 -21.61 -31.45 49.88
CA PHE A 67 -22.12 -32.52 49.00
C PHE A 67 -22.83 -32.12 47.67
N ALA A 68 -22.59 -30.95 47.07
CA ALA A 68 -23.28 -30.45 45.87
C ALA A 68 -22.32 -30.30 44.66
N GLN A 69 -22.06 -31.39 43.92
CA GLN A 69 -20.99 -31.44 42.90
C GLN A 69 -21.30 -31.69 41.40
N PRO A 70 -22.55 -31.74 40.85
CA PRO A 70 -22.70 -31.86 39.39
C PRO A 70 -22.68 -30.52 38.62
N ALA A 71 -23.25 -29.45 39.18
CA ALA A 71 -23.54 -28.22 38.42
C ALA A 71 -22.31 -27.34 38.16
N GLY A 72 -21.31 -27.37 39.04
CA GLY A 72 -20.07 -26.61 38.87
C GLY A 72 -19.21 -27.14 37.72
N GLY A 73 -19.08 -28.46 37.60
CA GLY A 73 -18.29 -29.10 36.55
C GLY A 73 -18.81 -28.77 35.16
N ASP A 74 -20.13 -28.79 34.97
CA ASP A 74 -20.77 -28.47 33.69
C ASP A 74 -20.56 -27.00 33.29
N LEU A 75 -20.59 -26.06 34.25
CA LEU A 75 -20.27 -24.65 33.99
C LEU A 75 -18.79 -24.43 33.64
N ALA A 76 -17.87 -25.14 34.30
CA ALA A 76 -16.45 -25.04 34.02
C ALA A 76 -16.09 -25.55 32.62
N VAL A 77 -16.73 -26.65 32.18
CA VAL A 77 -16.60 -27.19 30.81
C VAL A 77 -17.12 -26.17 29.80
N ARG A 78 -18.33 -25.61 30.00
CA ARG A 78 -18.90 -24.60 29.09
C ARG A 78 -18.04 -23.33 29.00
N LEU A 79 -17.45 -22.88 30.11
CA LEU A 79 -16.52 -21.74 30.12
C LEU A 79 -15.22 -22.06 29.36
N GLN A 80 -14.72 -23.29 29.47
CA GLN A 80 -13.56 -23.74 28.71
C GLN A 80 -13.86 -23.78 27.20
N GLU A 81 -15.00 -24.37 26.80
CA GLU A 81 -15.45 -24.39 25.41
C GLU A 81 -15.70 -22.98 24.83
N ALA A 82 -16.18 -22.05 25.66
CA ALA A 82 -16.34 -20.64 25.26
C ALA A 82 -14.97 -19.96 25.07
N LEU A 83 -14.00 -20.22 25.95
CA LEU A 83 -12.64 -19.71 25.82
C LEU A 83 -11.94 -20.26 24.58
N ASP A 84 -12.07 -21.55 24.30
CA ASP A 84 -11.44 -22.20 23.16
C ASP A 84 -12.00 -21.63 21.85
N ARG A 85 -13.33 -21.50 21.73
CA ARG A 85 -13.98 -20.84 20.59
C ARG A 85 -13.55 -19.38 20.41
N ALA A 86 -13.45 -18.62 21.50
CA ALA A 86 -13.00 -17.23 21.43
C ALA A 86 -11.53 -17.11 21.00
N ASN A 87 -10.66 -18.05 21.43
CA ASN A 87 -9.26 -18.08 21.01
C ASN A 87 -9.12 -18.49 19.54
N GLU A 88 -9.87 -19.48 19.07
CA GLU A 88 -9.92 -19.87 17.66
C GLU A 88 -10.34 -18.68 16.80
N ARG A 89 -11.39 -17.95 17.22
CA ARG A 89 -11.85 -16.76 16.51
C ARG A 89 -10.78 -15.66 16.46
N ILE A 90 -10.03 -15.45 17.54
CA ILE A 90 -8.90 -14.50 17.54
C ILE A 90 -7.85 -14.93 16.50
N GLN A 91 -7.51 -16.22 16.45
CA GLN A 91 -6.52 -16.73 15.50
C GLN A 91 -6.97 -16.54 14.04
N GLU A 92 -8.25 -16.79 13.75
CA GLU A 92 -8.84 -16.54 12.42
C GLU A 92 -8.70 -15.06 12.03
N VAL A 93 -9.15 -14.14 12.89
CA VAL A 93 -9.12 -12.71 12.59
C VAL A 93 -7.67 -12.20 12.50
N GLU A 94 -6.75 -12.73 13.30
CA GLU A 94 -5.32 -12.40 13.18
C GLU A 94 -4.71 -12.90 11.86
N ALA A 95 -5.08 -14.09 11.40
CA ALA A 95 -4.65 -14.62 10.11
C ALA A 95 -5.21 -13.79 8.94
N GLU A 96 -6.49 -13.42 9.00
CA GLU A 96 -7.12 -12.55 8.00
C GLU A 96 -6.49 -11.16 7.99
N ARG A 97 -6.17 -10.59 9.16
CA ARG A 97 -5.46 -9.31 9.28
C ARG A 97 -4.07 -9.37 8.67
N GLN A 98 -3.33 -10.44 8.92
CA GLN A 98 -2.00 -10.64 8.32
C GLN A 98 -2.10 -10.73 6.80
N ALA A 99 -3.03 -11.53 6.27
CA ALA A 99 -3.27 -11.65 4.84
C ALA A 99 -3.69 -10.31 4.22
N GLY A 100 -4.60 -9.58 4.88
CA GLY A 100 -5.04 -8.24 4.45
C GLY A 100 -3.92 -7.22 4.45
N GLY A 101 -3.08 -7.18 5.48
CA GLY A 101 -1.93 -6.29 5.56
C GLY A 101 -0.90 -6.57 4.46
N VAL A 102 -0.63 -7.84 4.15
CA VAL A 102 0.24 -8.22 3.03
C VAL A 102 -0.34 -7.76 1.69
N ALA A 103 -1.65 -7.94 1.46
CA ALA A 103 -2.31 -7.48 0.25
C ALA A 103 -2.24 -5.95 0.08
N THR A 104 -2.42 -5.18 1.18
CA THR A 104 -2.28 -3.72 1.17
C THR A 104 -0.86 -3.29 0.81
N LEU A 105 0.16 -3.91 1.42
CA LEU A 105 1.56 -3.62 1.12
C LEU A 105 1.92 -3.97 -0.32
N GLN A 106 1.42 -5.08 -0.85
CA GLN A 106 1.61 -5.47 -2.26
C GLN A 106 1.02 -4.42 -3.21
N ALA A 107 -0.23 -3.99 -2.97
CA ALA A 107 -0.86 -2.94 -3.77
C ALA A 107 -0.10 -1.61 -3.73
N GLN A 108 0.40 -1.22 -2.55
CA GLN A 108 1.25 -0.02 -2.41
C GLN A 108 2.57 -0.14 -3.16
N VAL A 109 3.23 -1.31 -3.13
CA VAL A 109 4.46 -1.56 -3.87
C VAL A 109 4.23 -1.49 -5.38
N GLU A 110 3.12 -2.05 -5.89
CA GLU A 110 2.77 -1.96 -7.31
C GLU A 110 2.52 -0.52 -7.76
N ALA A 111 1.79 0.26 -6.95
CA ALA A 111 1.57 1.68 -7.22
C ALA A 111 2.89 2.47 -7.29
N LEU A 112 3.82 2.24 -6.33
CA LEU A 112 5.13 2.89 -6.33
C LEU A 112 5.99 2.47 -7.53
N ARG A 113 5.93 1.21 -7.97
CA ARG A 113 6.62 0.74 -9.18
C ARG A 113 6.13 1.44 -10.43
N LEU A 114 4.81 1.63 -10.56
CA LEU A 114 4.19 2.38 -11.65
C LEU A 114 4.66 3.84 -11.65
N ASP A 115 4.68 4.49 -10.50
CA ASP A 115 5.13 5.88 -10.37
C ASP A 115 6.62 6.05 -10.69
N LEU A 116 7.46 5.10 -10.25
CA LEU A 116 8.88 5.07 -10.59
C LEU A 116 9.06 4.96 -12.12
N SER A 117 8.38 4.02 -12.76
CA SER A 117 8.44 3.84 -14.23
C SER A 117 8.01 5.10 -14.98
N ARG A 118 6.96 5.80 -14.52
CA ARG A 118 6.54 7.09 -15.10
C ARG A 118 7.59 8.18 -14.91
N MET A 119 8.23 8.23 -13.75
CA MET A 119 9.29 9.18 -13.48
C MET A 119 10.52 8.92 -14.36
N GLU A 120 10.91 7.66 -14.51
CA GLU A 120 11.98 7.25 -15.43
C GLU A 120 11.68 7.68 -16.86
N GLY A 121 10.45 7.44 -17.36
CA GLY A 121 10.03 7.90 -18.68
C GLY A 121 10.13 9.42 -18.84
N ARG A 122 9.70 10.20 -17.83
CA ARG A 122 9.85 11.66 -17.84
C ARG A 122 11.30 12.11 -17.81
N MET A 123 12.15 11.43 -17.05
CA MET A 123 13.59 11.73 -16.96
C MET A 123 14.32 11.46 -18.27
N THR A 124 13.99 10.36 -18.95
CA THR A 124 14.52 10.06 -20.28
C THR A 124 14.09 11.14 -21.27
N ALA A 125 12.80 11.48 -21.32
CA ALA A 125 12.31 12.53 -22.20
C ALA A 125 12.96 13.90 -21.92
N PHE A 126 13.16 14.25 -20.65
CA PHE A 126 13.86 15.48 -20.27
C PHE A 126 15.31 15.48 -20.75
N ARG A 127 16.02 14.35 -20.59
CA ARG A 127 17.40 14.18 -21.05
C ARG A 127 17.50 14.31 -22.57
N ASP A 128 16.59 13.69 -23.31
CA ASP A 128 16.60 13.72 -24.77
C ASP A 128 16.30 15.14 -25.29
N ASN A 129 15.30 15.82 -24.72
CA ASN A 129 15.02 17.21 -25.05
C ASN A 129 16.22 18.14 -24.77
N ALA A 130 16.95 17.91 -23.66
CA ALA A 130 18.13 18.69 -23.34
C ALA A 130 19.26 18.48 -24.37
N ARG A 131 19.47 17.22 -24.80
CA ARG A 131 20.43 16.87 -25.85
C ARG A 131 20.06 17.50 -27.19
N ASP A 132 18.80 17.42 -27.58
CA ASP A 132 18.32 18.00 -28.84
C ASP A 132 18.49 19.52 -28.85
N ALA A 133 18.13 20.20 -27.75
CA ALA A 133 18.33 21.63 -27.60
C ALA A 133 19.81 22.04 -27.64
N GLU A 134 20.70 21.21 -27.10
CA GLU A 134 22.15 21.44 -27.16
C GLU A 134 22.69 21.22 -28.57
N ALA A 135 22.24 20.17 -29.27
CA ALA A 135 22.58 19.92 -30.66
C ALA A 135 22.12 21.05 -31.60
N GLU A 136 20.93 21.61 -31.37
CA GLU A 136 20.44 22.78 -32.12
C GLU A 136 21.33 24.01 -31.91
N LYS A 137 21.76 24.28 -30.68
CA LYS A 137 22.69 25.38 -30.38
C LYS A 137 24.02 25.20 -31.08
N ILE A 138 24.57 23.97 -31.08
CA ILE A 138 25.83 23.67 -31.77
C ILE A 138 25.69 23.93 -33.28
N ARG A 139 24.64 23.40 -33.92
CA ARG A 139 24.38 23.65 -35.35
C ARG A 139 24.23 25.13 -35.67
N ALA A 140 23.56 25.89 -34.81
CA ALA A 140 23.42 27.34 -34.98
C ALA A 140 24.77 28.07 -34.88
N ILE A 141 25.66 27.63 -33.98
CA ILE A 141 27.02 28.18 -33.88
C ILE A 141 27.84 27.81 -35.13
N GLU A 142 27.82 26.55 -35.55
CA GLU A 142 28.52 26.08 -36.75
C GLU A 142 28.10 26.87 -38.00
N ALA A 143 26.79 27.09 -38.18
CA ALA A 143 26.28 27.89 -39.29
C ALA A 143 26.78 29.35 -39.25
N ARG A 144 26.88 29.95 -38.06
CA ARG A 144 27.42 31.30 -37.89
C ARG A 144 28.92 31.36 -38.17
N VAL A 145 29.67 30.37 -37.73
CA VAL A 145 31.12 30.26 -38.02
C VAL A 145 31.35 30.15 -39.53
N GLN A 146 30.57 29.31 -40.21
CA GLN A 146 30.66 29.19 -41.67
C GLN A 146 30.34 30.51 -42.38
N ALA A 147 29.27 31.20 -41.98
CA ALA A 147 28.91 32.49 -42.57
C ALA A 147 30.00 33.55 -42.38
N VAL A 148 30.69 33.56 -41.23
CA VAL A 148 31.84 34.46 -40.99
C VAL A 148 33.00 34.11 -41.91
N ALA A 149 33.34 32.83 -42.05
CA ALA A 149 34.40 32.37 -42.94
C ALA A 149 34.13 32.74 -44.41
N ASP A 150 32.88 32.59 -44.87
CA ASP A 150 32.46 32.96 -46.23
C ASP A 150 32.61 34.47 -46.46
N LEU A 151 32.25 35.31 -45.47
CA LEU A 151 32.43 36.77 -45.54
C LEU A 151 33.91 37.17 -45.57
N GLU A 152 34.76 36.54 -44.77
CA GLU A 152 36.21 36.79 -44.79
C GLU A 152 36.83 36.40 -46.13
N PHE A 153 36.42 35.27 -46.71
CA PHE A 153 36.86 34.85 -48.03
C PHE A 153 36.48 35.87 -49.12
N LEU A 154 35.25 36.37 -49.09
CA LEU A 154 34.79 37.41 -50.02
C LEU A 154 35.57 38.72 -49.86
N LYS A 155 35.79 39.16 -48.62
CA LYS A 155 36.59 40.36 -48.32
C LYS A 155 38.00 40.27 -48.93
N ASN A 156 38.63 39.11 -48.84
CA ASN A 156 39.99 38.88 -49.33
C ASN A 156 40.10 38.74 -50.87
N ARG A 157 38.98 38.64 -51.61
CA ARG A 157 38.98 38.59 -53.09
C ARG A 157 38.63 39.93 -53.75
N VAL A 158 38.07 40.88 -53.01
CA VAL A 158 37.56 42.16 -53.52
C VAL A 158 38.53 43.33 -53.23
N LEU A 159 39.53 43.12 -52.36
CA LEU A 159 40.68 44.00 -52.15
C LEU A 159 41.91 43.45 -52.88
#